data_AF-A0A931QKB1-F1
#
_entry.id   AF-A0A931QKB1-F1
#
_cell.length_a   1.000
_cell.length_b   1.000
_cell.length_c   1.000
_cell.angle_alpha   90.00
_cell.angle_beta   90.00
_cell.angle_gamma   90.00
#
_symmetry.space_group_name_H-M   'P 1'
#
loop_
_entity.id
_entity.type
_entity.pdbx_description
1 polymer ?
#
loop_
_entity_poly.entity_id
_entity_poly.type
_entity_poly.pdbx_seq_one_letter_code
_entity_poly.pdbx_strand_id
1 'polypeptide(L)' 'MPGLIYVSCALCGRREAALVSVQSGWRMVRCLACGLAYVSPRPTKASLRLHYQTYRP' A
#
# COMPACT_ATOMS: atom_id res chain seq x y z
N MET A 1 -7.65 -10.17 -3.46
CA MET A 1 -8.00 -9.69 -2.11
C MET A 1 -9.12 -8.66 -2.24
N PRO A 2 -10.33 -8.92 -1.72
CA PRO A 2 -11.41 -7.93 -1.80
C PRO A 2 -11.05 -6.67 -1.00
N GLY A 3 -11.32 -5.50 -1.58
CA GLY A 3 -11.10 -4.19 -0.96
C GLY A 3 -9.67 -3.67 -1.07
N LEU A 4 -9.08 -3.59 -2.27
CA LEU A 4 -7.87 -2.82 -2.53
C LEU A 4 -8.24 -1.49 -3.19
N ILE A 5 -7.60 -0.40 -2.76
CA ILE A 5 -7.80 0.94 -3.31
C ILE A 5 -6.46 1.56 -3.73
N TYR A 6 -6.41 2.07 -4.95
CA TYR A 6 -5.26 2.85 -5.42
C TYR A 6 -5.27 4.22 -4.78
N VAL A 7 -4.10 4.67 -4.35
CA VAL A 7 -3.95 5.96 -3.68
C VAL A 7 -2.77 6.74 -4.20
N SER A 8 -2.88 8.05 -4.07
CA SER A 8 -1.79 8.98 -4.36
C SER A 8 -0.82 9.03 -3.18
N CYS A 9 0.41 9.46 -3.43
CA CYS A 9 1.43 9.65 -2.41
C CYS A 9 0.92 10.61 -1.32
N ALA A 10 0.95 10.17 -0.06
CA ALA A 10 0.47 10.97 1.07
C ALA A 10 1.34 12.20 1.36
N LEU A 11 2.57 12.24 0.84
CA LEU A 11 3.49 13.36 1.07
C LEU A 11 3.37 14.45 -0.01
N CYS A 12 3.37 14.07 -1.30
CA CYS A 12 3.39 15.05 -2.40
C CYS A 12 2.17 15.00 -3.34
N GLY A 13 1.20 14.11 -3.10
CA GLY A 13 -0.05 14.02 -3.88
C GLY A 13 0.07 13.39 -5.27
N ARG A 14 1.28 13.06 -5.74
CA ARG A 14 1.52 12.41 -7.04
C ARG A 14 1.14 10.93 -7.06
N ARG A 15 0.90 10.36 -8.25
CA ARG A 15 0.50 8.94 -8.41
C ARG A 15 1.59 8.06 -9.01
N GLU A 16 2.61 8.67 -9.60
CA GLU A 16 3.72 7.99 -10.24
C GLU A 16 4.58 7.31 -9.18
N ALA A 17 4.59 5.97 -9.22
CA ALA A 17 5.35 5.15 -8.29
C ALA A 17 5.86 3.88 -8.98
N ALA A 18 7.07 3.46 -8.63
CA ALA A 18 7.66 2.20 -9.07
C ALA A 18 7.47 1.11 -8.00
N LEU A 19 7.27 -0.14 -8.43
CA LEU A 19 7.23 -1.27 -7.52
C LEU A 19 8.61 -1.48 -6.89
N VAL A 20 8.65 -1.62 -5.57
CA VAL A 20 9.87 -1.93 -4.81
C VAL A 20 9.88 -3.40 -4.42
N SER A 21 8.79 -3.88 -3.84
CA SER A 21 8.66 -5.26 -3.37
C SER A 21 7.19 -5.65 -3.21
N VAL A 22 6.97 -6.95 -3.05
CA VAL A 22 5.67 -7.51 -2.68
C VAL A 22 5.84 -8.20 -1.33
N GLN A 23 5.09 -7.76 -0.31
CA GLN A 23 5.12 -8.34 1.03
C GLN A 23 3.73 -8.83 1.40
N SER A 24 3.60 -10.12 1.74
CA SER A 24 2.30 -10.73 2.10
C SER A 24 1.18 -10.45 1.09
N GLY A 25 1.54 -10.38 -0.20
CA GLY A 25 0.62 -10.06 -1.31
C GLY A 25 0.32 -8.57 -1.51
N TRP A 26 0.89 -7.68 -0.71
CA TRP A 26 0.75 -6.23 -0.84
C TRP A 26 1.94 -5.61 -1.56
N ARG A 27 1.64 -4.67 -2.46
CA ARG A 27 2.65 -3.98 -3.27
C ARG A 27 3.20 -2.78 -2.51
N MET A 28 4.47 -2.86 -2.14
CA MET A 28 5.24 -1.71 -1.68
C MET A 28 5.78 -0.97 -2.90
N VAL A 29 5.40 0.28 -3.05
CA VAL A 29 5.80 1.15 -4.16
C VAL A 29 6.58 2.35 -3.64
N ARG A 30 7.46 2.91 -4.47
CA ARG A 30 8.20 4.13 -4.17
C ARG A 30 7.76 5.24 -5.12
N CYS A 31 7.33 6.37 -4.55
CA CYS A 31 6.97 7.55 -5.33
C CYS A 31 8.16 8.04 -6.15
N LEU A 32 7.95 8.24 -7.45
CA LEU A 32 9.00 8.73 -8.36
C LEU A 32 9.29 10.22 -8.19
N ALA A 33 8.42 10.98 -7.51
CA ALA A 33 8.58 12.43 -7.32
C ALA A 33 9.26 12.82 -6.01
N CYS A 34 8.90 12.19 -4.89
CA CYS A 34 9.44 12.53 -3.56
C CYS A 34 10.19 11.38 -2.87
N GLY A 35 10.20 10.18 -3.46
CA GLY A 35 10.91 9.04 -2.90
C GLY A 35 10.22 8.30 -1.75
N LEU A 36 9.03 8.72 -1.29
CA LEU A 36 8.28 8.03 -0.24
C LEU A 36 7.97 6.58 -0.66
N ALA A 37 8.27 5.60 0.20
CA ALA A 37 7.83 4.23 0.07
C ALA A 37 6.49 4.02 0.81
N TYR A 38 5.51 3.40 0.16
CA TYR A 38 4.17 3.19 0.70
C TYR A 38 3.47 2.01 0.02
N VAL A 39 2.39 1.51 0.63
CA VAL A 39 1.58 0.44 0.03
C VAL A 39 0.60 1.02 -0.98
N SER A 40 0.65 0.55 -2.23
CA SER A 40 -0.35 0.87 -3.25
C SER A 40 -0.47 -0.23 -4.31
N PRO A 41 -1.70 -0.74 -4.58
CA PRO A 41 -2.95 -0.38 -3.93
C PRO A 41 -3.00 -0.85 -2.46
N ARG A 42 -3.64 -0.07 -1.59
CA ARG A 42 -3.74 -0.35 -0.15
C ARG A 42 -5.03 -1.10 0.20
N PRO A 43 -5.04 -1.96 1.22
CA PRO A 43 -6.27 -2.58 1.68
C PRO A 43 -7.21 -1.54 2.32
N THR A 44 -8.52 -1.78 2.19
CA THR A 44 -9.53 -0.99 2.90
C THR A 44 -9.38 -1.15 4.41
N LYS A 45 -9.96 -0.22 5.18
CA LYS A 45 -9.99 -0.32 6.65
C LYS A 45 -10.61 -1.64 7.14
N ALA A 46 -11.61 -2.15 6.43
CA ALA A 46 -12.23 -3.44 6.75
C ALA A 46 -11.25 -4.60 6.51
N SER A 47 -10.59 -4.63 5.34
CA SER A 47 -9.60 -5.66 5.01
C SER A 47 -8.39 -5.64 5.95
N LEU A 48 -7.91 -4.45 6.33
CA LEU A 48 -6.82 -4.29 7.31
C LEU A 48 -7.22 -4.83 8.69
N ARG A 49 -8.45 -4.53 9.15
CA ARG A 49 -8.95 -5.01 10.44
C ARG A 49 -8.98 -6.53 10.52
N LEU A 50 -9.45 -7.19 9.46
CA LEU A 50 -9.45 -8.64 9.36
C LEU A 50 -8.02 -9.20 9.37
N HIS A 51 -7.11 -8.58 8.61
CA HIS A 51 -5.71 -9.02 8.57
C HIS A 51 -5.05 -9.01 9.95
N TYR A 52 -5.20 -7.92 10.72
CA TYR A 52 -4.60 -7.81 12.05
C TYR A 52 -5.14 -8.79 13.08
N GLN A 53 -6.38 -9.29 12.93
CA GLN A 53 -6.92 -10.33 13.80
C GLN A 53 -6.24 -11.69 13.58
N THR A 54 -5.74 -11.93 12.37
CA THR A 54 -5.06 -13.17 11.99
C THR A 54 -3.54 -13.07 12.04
N TYR A 55 -3.00 -11.86 12.13
CA TYR A 55 -1.55 -11.62 12.18
C TYR A 55 -0.99 -12.08 13.52
N ARG A 56 -0.23 -13.17 13.50
CA ARG A 56 0.58 -13.62 14.66
C ARG A 56 2.02 -13.15 14.46
N PRO A 57 2.60 -12.39 15.41
CA PRO A 57 3.97 -11.90 15.33
C PRO A 57 5.00 -13.03 15.37
#